data_AF-A0A259JRZ8-F1
#
_entry.id   AF-A0A259JRZ8-F1
#
_cell.length_a   1.000
_cell.length_b   1.000
_cell.length_c   1.000
_cell.angle_alpha   90.00
_cell.angle_beta   90.00
_cell.angle_gamma   90.00
#
_symmetry.space_group_name_H-M   'P 1'
#
loop_
_entity.id
_entity.type
_entity.pdbx_description
1 polymer ?
#
loop_
_entity_poly.entity_id
_entity_poly.type
_entity_poly.pdbx_seq_one_letter_code
_entity_poly.pdbx_strand_id
1 'polypeptide(L)'
;CANGVSVYYGAKNDPKLADMAADMRSTNFPIGPVGKEAELHQTTAACIFKYSKYPQAAQAYLAYMFDAPQMNAWIKGASAYCCQTLKAFAANPVWTDNPIHKPYSRASETLRPNGYSGPLGPQSAAAMADWIVVDMVAEAATGQRTPEEAARRAELRASRIYRG
;
A
#
# COMPACT_ATOMS: atom_id res chain seq x y z
N CYS A 1 0.31 -1.49 -4.17
CA CYS A 1 1.30 -0.45 -3.84
C CYS A 1 2.41 -0.55 -4.86
N ALA A 2 2.65 0.50 -5.64
CA ALA A 2 3.84 0.54 -6.49
C ALA A 2 5.07 0.58 -5.58
N ASN A 3 5.95 -0.40 -5.67
CA ASN A 3 7.16 -0.48 -4.85
C ASN A 3 8.30 0.39 -5.40
N GLY A 4 8.00 1.64 -5.78
CA GLY A 4 8.97 2.46 -6.52
C GLY A 4 10.19 2.89 -5.70
N VAL A 5 10.04 3.04 -4.38
CA VAL A 5 11.17 3.33 -3.48
C VAL A 5 12.20 2.19 -3.52
N SER A 6 11.78 0.93 -3.34
CA SER A 6 12.73 -0.20 -3.37
C SER A 6 13.38 -0.38 -4.73
N VAL A 7 12.64 -0.21 -5.83
CA VAL A 7 13.20 -0.31 -7.18
C VAL A 7 14.27 0.76 -7.40
N TYR A 8 14.01 1.99 -6.95
CA TYR A 8 15.00 3.07 -7.03
C TYR A 8 16.26 2.78 -6.21
N TYR A 9 16.12 2.37 -4.95
CA TYR A 9 17.27 2.05 -4.11
C TYR A 9 18.03 0.81 -4.61
N GLY A 10 17.33 -0.16 -5.21
CA GLY A 10 17.96 -1.27 -5.92
C GLY A 10 18.86 -0.79 -7.06
N ALA A 11 18.38 0.14 -7.90
CA ALA A 11 19.17 0.74 -8.98
C ALA A 11 20.30 1.64 -8.45
N LYS A 12 20.01 2.51 -7.47
CA LYS A 12 20.98 3.46 -6.89
C LYS A 12 22.20 2.76 -6.28
N ASN A 13 21.99 1.59 -5.69
CA ASN A 13 23.05 0.84 -5.01
C ASN A 13 23.90 0.00 -5.98
N ASP A 14 23.52 -0.11 -7.25
CA ASP A 14 24.32 -0.75 -8.29
C ASP A 14 25.01 0.32 -9.16
N PRO A 15 26.35 0.45 -9.14
CA PRO A 15 27.07 1.41 -9.97
C PRO A 15 26.78 1.28 -11.47
N LYS A 16 26.41 0.07 -11.95
CA LYS A 16 26.08 -0.16 -13.37
C LYS A 16 24.75 0.48 -13.77
N LEU A 17 23.91 0.82 -12.80
CA LEU A 17 22.58 1.37 -12.99
C LEU A 17 22.50 2.84 -12.59
N ALA A 18 23.64 3.51 -12.35
CA ALA A 18 23.69 4.90 -11.89
C ALA A 18 22.94 5.87 -12.82
N ASP A 19 23.12 5.73 -14.14
CA ASP A 19 22.44 6.57 -15.14
C ASP A 19 20.92 6.34 -15.12
N MET A 20 20.50 5.08 -14.97
CA MET A 20 19.08 4.73 -14.82
C MET A 20 18.50 5.34 -13.54
N ALA A 21 19.19 5.18 -12.41
CA ALA A 21 18.76 5.72 -11.12
C ALA A 21 18.61 7.25 -11.17
N ALA A 22 19.46 7.95 -11.92
CA ALA A 22 19.37 9.40 -12.11
C ALA A 22 18.12 9.82 -12.93
N ASP A 23 17.68 8.99 -13.87
CA ASP A 23 16.50 9.24 -14.71
C ASP A 23 15.18 8.74 -14.10
N MET A 24 15.23 7.88 -13.09
CA MET A 24 14.03 7.34 -12.46
C MET A 24 13.16 8.43 -11.82
N ARG A 25 11.84 8.30 -11.99
CA ARG A 25 10.82 9.12 -11.35
C ARG A 25 9.73 8.23 -10.77
N SER A 26 8.96 8.78 -9.85
CA SER A 26 7.73 8.16 -9.34
C SER A 26 6.56 9.13 -9.53
N THR A 27 5.36 8.56 -9.65
CA THR A 27 4.10 9.32 -9.69
C THR A 27 3.02 8.49 -9.03
N ASN A 28 1.95 9.15 -8.58
CA ASN A 28 0.71 8.49 -8.23
C ASN A 28 0.10 7.80 -9.45
N PHE A 29 -0.73 6.78 -9.22
CA PHE A 29 -1.42 6.08 -10.30
C PHE A 29 -2.40 7.00 -11.02
N PRO A 30 -2.62 6.80 -12.33
CA PRO A 30 -3.58 7.59 -13.08
C PRO A 30 -5.00 7.42 -12.51
N ILE A 31 -5.76 8.51 -12.49
CA ILE A 31 -7.16 8.49 -12.09
C ILE A 31 -7.97 7.82 -13.21
N GLY A 32 -8.65 6.72 -12.85
CA GLY A 32 -9.51 5.98 -13.78
C GLY A 32 -10.83 6.70 -14.10
N PRO A 33 -11.71 6.07 -14.92
CA PRO A 33 -12.94 6.68 -15.43
C PRO A 33 -13.96 7.06 -14.34
N VAL A 34 -13.80 6.55 -13.12
CA VAL A 34 -14.65 6.90 -11.96
C VAL A 34 -14.26 8.22 -11.28
N GLY A 35 -13.22 8.91 -11.77
CA GLY A 35 -12.82 10.25 -11.32
C GLY A 35 -12.27 10.32 -9.88
N LYS A 36 -11.94 9.17 -9.27
CA LYS A 36 -11.43 9.08 -7.89
C LYS A 36 -10.17 8.25 -7.86
N GLU A 37 -9.21 8.64 -7.02
CA GLU A 37 -8.02 7.85 -6.71
C GLU A 37 -8.41 6.49 -6.12
N ALA A 38 -7.76 5.42 -6.58
CA ALA A 38 -8.06 4.04 -6.18
C ALA A 38 -6.77 3.25 -5.97
N GLU A 39 -5.90 3.76 -5.10
CA GLU A 39 -4.63 3.11 -4.80
C GLU A 39 -4.74 2.19 -3.58
N LEU A 40 -4.16 0.99 -3.69
CA LEU A 40 -3.93 0.11 -2.55
C LEU A 40 -2.49 0.30 -2.07
N HIS A 41 -2.31 0.73 -0.82
CA HIS A 41 -1.00 0.80 -0.18
C HIS A 41 -0.83 -0.32 0.85
N GLN A 42 0.39 -0.82 0.99
CA GLN A 42 0.67 -1.79 2.05
C GLN A 42 0.67 -1.04 3.39
N THR A 43 -0.16 -1.52 4.33
CA THR A 43 -0.27 -0.91 5.66
C THR A 43 0.53 -1.73 6.66
N THR A 44 1.56 -1.12 7.27
CA THR A 44 2.23 -1.69 8.44
C THR A 44 1.45 -1.30 9.69
N ALA A 45 1.01 -2.29 10.46
CA ALA A 45 0.27 -2.09 11.69
C ALA A 45 1.12 -2.42 12.92
N ALA A 46 1.00 -1.60 13.96
CA ALA A 46 1.51 -1.91 15.28
C ALA A 46 0.34 -2.46 16.13
N CYS A 47 0.47 -3.69 16.62
CA CYS A 47 -0.56 -4.37 17.38
C CYS A 47 -0.03 -4.77 18.77
N ILE A 48 -0.84 -4.54 19.81
CA ILE A 48 -0.57 -5.05 21.15
C ILE A 48 -1.42 -6.30 21.35
N PHE A 49 -0.78 -7.43 21.61
CA PHE A 49 -1.50 -8.66 21.92
C PHE A 49 -2.31 -8.53 23.21
N LYS A 50 -3.57 -8.97 23.17
CA LYS A 50 -4.49 -8.91 24.31
C LYS A 50 -3.98 -9.66 25.54
N TYR A 51 -3.20 -10.72 25.34
CA TYR A 51 -2.59 -11.52 26.40
C TYR A 51 -1.27 -10.95 26.94
N SER A 52 -0.85 -9.76 26.50
CA SER A 52 0.35 -9.11 27.05
C SER A 52 0.22 -8.94 28.56
N LYS A 53 1.26 -9.33 29.30
CA LYS A 53 1.34 -9.10 30.76
C LYS A 53 1.56 -7.63 31.11
N TYR A 54 1.94 -6.81 30.14
CA TYR A 54 2.31 -5.39 30.32
C TYR A 54 1.62 -4.49 29.29
N PRO A 55 0.27 -4.44 29.25
CA PRO A 55 -0.47 -3.69 28.23
C PRO A 55 -0.22 -2.18 28.30
N GLN A 56 -0.12 -1.62 29.52
CA GLN A 56 0.14 -0.19 29.71
C GLN A 56 1.55 0.22 29.26
N ALA A 57 2.57 -0.60 29.55
CA ALA A 57 3.94 -0.34 29.10
C ALA A 57 4.04 -0.43 27.57
N ALA A 58 3.38 -1.40 26.94
CA ALA A 58 3.33 -1.51 25.49
C ALA A 58 2.61 -0.31 24.84
N GLN A 59 1.51 0.17 25.44
CA GLN A 59 0.83 1.39 24.98
C GLN A 59 1.71 2.63 25.11
N ALA A 60 2.40 2.80 26.24
CA ALA A 60 3.33 3.92 26.45
C ALA A 60 4.49 3.88 25.45
N TYR A 61 5.03 2.69 25.15
CA TYR A 61 6.05 2.52 24.12
C TYR A 61 5.54 2.91 22.73
N LEU A 62 4.35 2.46 22.33
CA LEU A 62 3.79 2.87 21.04
C LEU A 62 3.57 4.38 21.00
N ALA A 63 2.99 4.98 22.04
CA ALA A 63 2.81 6.43 22.12
C ALA A 63 4.13 7.17 21.90
N TYR A 64 5.20 6.76 22.61
CA TYR A 64 6.54 7.31 22.43
C TYR A 64 7.08 7.12 21.00
N MET A 65 6.86 5.96 20.37
CA MET A 65 7.30 5.73 18.98
C MET A 65 6.53 6.59 17.96
N PHE A 66 5.30 6.97 18.26
CA PHE A 66 4.48 7.86 17.44
C PHE A 66 4.71 9.35 17.71
N ASP A 67 5.46 9.70 18.75
CA ASP A 67 5.88 11.08 18.99
C ASP A 67 6.79 11.59 17.87
N ALA A 68 6.77 12.91 17.67
CA ALA A 68 7.34 13.51 16.48
C ALA A 68 8.83 13.24 16.26
N PRO A 69 9.72 13.29 17.28
CA PRO A 69 11.13 12.98 17.08
C PRO A 69 11.35 11.54 16.59
N GLN A 70 10.67 10.57 17.20
CA GLN A 70 10.82 9.14 16.93
C GLN A 70 10.27 8.78 15.56
N MET A 71 9.05 9.22 15.26
CA MET A 71 8.42 8.94 13.98
C MET A 71 9.16 9.61 12.83
N ASN A 72 9.60 10.88 12.98
CA ASN A 72 10.36 11.54 11.92
C ASN A 72 11.71 10.85 11.66
N ALA A 73 12.40 10.43 12.72
CA ALA A 73 13.64 9.66 12.58
C ALA A 73 13.39 8.30 11.91
N TRP A 74 12.29 7.62 12.26
CA TRP A 74 11.92 6.34 11.66
C TRP A 74 11.59 6.45 10.17
N ILE A 75 10.75 7.40 9.75
CA ILE A 75 10.41 7.59 8.32
C ILE A 75 11.67 7.89 7.51
N LYS A 76 12.56 8.74 8.05
CA LYS A 76 13.85 9.06 7.42
C LYS A 76 14.76 7.83 7.35
N GLY A 77 14.88 7.08 8.44
CA GLY A 77 15.69 5.84 8.50
C GLY A 77 15.16 4.75 7.56
N ALA A 78 13.85 4.69 7.36
CA ALA A 78 13.20 3.83 6.38
C ALA A 78 13.34 4.35 4.94
N SER A 79 14.04 5.46 4.70
CA SER A 79 14.23 6.04 3.36
C SER A 79 12.92 6.29 2.63
N ALA A 80 11.89 6.78 3.36
CA ALA A 80 10.53 6.98 2.85
C ALA A 80 9.84 5.71 2.32
N TYR A 81 10.40 4.52 2.55
CA TYR A 81 9.79 3.25 2.15
C TYR A 81 8.49 2.99 2.92
N CYS A 82 8.51 3.28 4.23
CA CYS A 82 7.34 3.16 5.07
C CYS A 82 6.65 4.53 5.23
N CYS A 83 5.41 4.61 4.76
CA CYS A 83 4.61 5.83 4.86
C CYS A 83 4.08 6.05 6.27
N GLN A 84 3.90 7.32 6.63
CA GLN A 84 3.34 7.74 7.90
C GLN A 84 1.86 7.38 8.04
N THR A 85 1.41 7.09 9.26
CA THR A 85 -0.03 6.87 9.54
C THR A 85 -0.77 8.16 9.90
N LEU A 86 -0.08 9.16 10.46
CA LEU A 86 -0.67 10.44 10.87
C LEU A 86 -0.37 11.56 9.87
N LYS A 87 -1.39 12.39 9.58
CA LYS A 87 -1.31 13.47 8.57
C LYS A 87 -0.17 14.47 8.82
N ALA A 88 0.15 14.77 10.09
CA ALA A 88 1.20 15.71 10.45
C ALA A 88 2.58 15.34 9.85
N PHE A 89 2.87 14.05 9.72
CA PHE A 89 4.16 13.58 9.20
C PHE A 89 4.27 13.62 7.67
N ALA A 90 3.22 14.04 6.95
CA ALA A 90 3.32 14.39 5.53
C ALA A 90 4.25 15.60 5.29
N ALA A 91 4.53 16.40 6.34
CA ALA A 91 5.48 17.51 6.30
C ALA A 91 6.94 17.08 6.56
N ASN A 92 7.24 15.79 6.73
CA ASN A 92 8.61 15.33 6.94
C ASN A 92 9.48 15.68 5.71
N PRO A 93 10.69 16.27 5.90
CA PRO A 93 11.56 16.66 4.79
C PRO A 93 11.95 15.53 3.83
N VAL A 94 11.91 14.27 4.29
CA VAL A 94 12.21 13.08 3.47
C VAL A 94 11.31 12.97 2.24
N TRP A 95 10.12 13.56 2.26
CA TRP A 95 9.23 13.53 1.09
C TRP A 95 9.72 14.43 -0.05
N THR A 96 10.60 15.38 0.23
CA THR A 96 11.11 16.36 -0.74
C THR A 96 12.61 16.26 -0.98
N ASP A 97 13.33 15.47 -0.20
CA ASP A 97 14.78 15.29 -0.34
C ASP A 97 15.18 14.51 -1.60
N ASN A 98 14.24 13.76 -2.18
CA ASN A 98 14.43 12.93 -3.36
C ASN A 98 13.17 13.00 -4.25
N PRO A 99 13.30 13.23 -5.56
CA PRO A 99 12.16 13.25 -6.49
C PRO A 99 11.32 11.96 -6.47
N ILE A 100 11.89 10.83 -6.03
CA ILE A 100 11.19 9.55 -5.89
C ILE A 100 10.20 9.56 -4.72
N HIS A 101 10.43 10.33 -3.66
CA HIS A 101 9.66 10.19 -2.41
C HIS A 101 8.33 10.95 -2.45
N LYS A 102 8.26 12.07 -3.18
CA LYS A 102 7.14 13.02 -3.13
C LYS A 102 5.75 12.41 -3.31
N PRO A 103 5.51 11.49 -4.28
CA PRO A 103 4.17 10.91 -4.47
C PRO A 103 3.68 10.06 -3.29
N TYR A 104 4.60 9.52 -2.48
CA TYR A 104 4.28 8.65 -1.35
C TYR A 104 3.89 9.43 -0.09
N SER A 105 4.16 10.74 -0.03
CA SER A 105 3.79 11.61 1.10
C SER A 105 2.29 11.60 1.43
N ARG A 106 1.43 11.22 0.48
CA ARG A 106 -0.02 11.15 0.65
C ARG A 106 -0.57 9.72 0.57
N ALA A 107 0.29 8.70 0.48
CA ALA A 107 -0.14 7.31 0.29
C ALA A 107 -1.21 6.87 1.32
N SER A 108 -0.97 7.15 2.61
CA SER A 108 -1.92 6.78 3.66
C SER A 108 -3.25 7.53 3.60
N GLU A 109 -3.29 8.74 3.03
CA GLU A 109 -4.52 9.51 2.83
C GLU A 109 -5.36 8.95 1.68
N THR A 110 -4.72 8.42 0.64
CA THR A 110 -5.35 7.97 -0.60
C THR A 110 -5.62 6.47 -0.66
N LEU A 111 -5.23 5.74 0.41
CA LEU A 111 -5.43 4.30 0.53
C LEU A 111 -6.92 3.93 0.44
N ARG A 112 -7.23 3.00 -0.47
CA ARG A 112 -8.50 2.29 -0.52
C ARG A 112 -8.30 0.86 -0.01
N PRO A 113 -8.97 0.45 1.07
CA PRO A 113 -8.85 -0.91 1.59
C PRO A 113 -9.57 -1.92 0.69
N ASN A 114 -9.17 -3.20 0.81
CA ASN A 114 -9.73 -4.31 0.03
C ASN A 114 -11.24 -4.54 0.24
N GLY A 115 -11.80 -4.05 1.35
CA GLY A 115 -13.26 -4.09 1.58
C GLY A 115 -14.04 -3.11 0.71
N TYR A 116 -13.42 -2.01 0.24
CA TYR A 116 -14.09 -0.89 -0.43
C TYR A 116 -15.41 -0.48 0.24
N SER A 117 -16.56 -0.79 -0.38
CA SER A 117 -17.91 -0.48 0.11
C SER A 117 -18.44 -1.52 1.12
N GLY A 118 -17.78 -2.67 1.23
CA GLY A 118 -18.06 -3.71 2.21
C GLY A 118 -17.13 -3.66 3.43
N PRO A 119 -17.42 -4.45 4.47
CA PRO A 119 -16.58 -4.51 5.66
C PRO A 119 -15.22 -5.14 5.36
N LEU A 120 -14.18 -4.60 5.99
CA LEU A 120 -12.90 -5.28 6.13
C LEU A 120 -13.08 -6.47 7.07
N GLY A 121 -12.77 -7.67 6.58
CA GLY A 121 -12.95 -8.91 7.34
C GLY A 121 -12.51 -10.16 6.58
N PRO A 122 -12.77 -11.36 7.15
CA PRO A 122 -12.37 -12.64 6.58
C PRO A 122 -12.80 -12.82 5.12
N GLN A 123 -14.01 -12.39 4.76
CA GLN A 123 -14.52 -12.47 3.38
C GLN A 123 -13.70 -11.60 2.42
N SER A 124 -13.43 -10.34 2.77
CA SER A 124 -12.59 -9.46 1.94
C SER A 124 -11.15 -9.98 1.81
N ALA A 125 -10.63 -10.60 2.88
CA ALA A 125 -9.30 -11.22 2.88
C ALA A 125 -9.27 -12.49 2.01
N ALA A 126 -10.31 -13.33 2.08
CA ALA A 126 -10.46 -14.50 1.23
C ALA A 126 -10.58 -14.12 -0.24
N ALA A 127 -11.36 -13.09 -0.58
CA ALA A 127 -11.49 -12.62 -1.97
C ALA A 127 -10.15 -12.13 -2.55
N MET A 128 -9.32 -11.50 -1.73
CA MET A 128 -7.95 -11.13 -2.10
C MET A 128 -7.04 -12.36 -2.24
N ALA A 129 -7.09 -13.29 -1.28
CA ALA A 129 -6.27 -14.50 -1.26
C ALA A 129 -6.58 -15.46 -2.42
N ASP A 130 -7.83 -15.48 -2.88
CA ASP A 130 -8.28 -16.24 -4.05
C ASP A 130 -7.93 -15.57 -5.38
N TRP A 131 -7.26 -14.41 -5.38
CA TRP A 131 -6.82 -13.70 -6.59
C TRP A 131 -7.95 -13.36 -7.57
N ILE A 132 -9.20 -13.23 -7.09
CA ILE A 132 -10.40 -13.13 -7.95
C ILE A 132 -10.26 -12.05 -9.03
N VAL A 133 -9.85 -10.84 -8.64
CA VAL A 133 -9.71 -9.71 -9.57
C VAL A 133 -8.48 -9.87 -10.47
N VAL A 134 -7.39 -10.42 -9.97
CA VAL A 134 -6.15 -10.60 -10.75
C VAL A 134 -6.37 -11.65 -11.84
N ASP A 135 -6.99 -12.78 -11.49
CA ASP A 135 -7.36 -13.83 -12.44
C ASP A 135 -8.35 -13.30 -13.48
N MET A 136 -9.33 -12.49 -13.08
CA MET A 136 -10.28 -11.86 -14.00
C MET A 136 -9.55 -11.03 -15.07
N VAL A 137 -8.62 -10.16 -14.65
CA VAL A 137 -7.86 -9.32 -15.57
C VAL A 137 -6.93 -10.16 -16.43
N ALA A 138 -6.25 -11.16 -15.86
CA ALA A 138 -5.34 -12.04 -16.58
C ALA A 138 -6.07 -12.88 -17.64
N GLU A 139 -7.23 -13.45 -17.31
CA GLU A 139 -8.05 -14.25 -18.24
C GLU A 139 -8.52 -13.40 -19.43
N ALA A 140 -8.96 -12.17 -19.18
CA ALA A 140 -9.36 -11.24 -20.23
C ALA A 140 -8.17 -10.78 -21.08
N ALA A 141 -7.05 -10.39 -20.45
CA ALA A 141 -5.87 -9.87 -21.13
C ALA A 141 -5.14 -10.93 -21.99
N THR A 142 -5.22 -12.19 -21.60
CA THR A 142 -4.60 -13.31 -22.34
C THR A 142 -5.53 -13.96 -23.36
N GLY A 143 -6.79 -13.52 -23.44
CA GLY A 143 -7.79 -14.08 -24.36
C GLY A 143 -8.30 -15.47 -23.97
N GLN A 144 -8.03 -15.94 -22.74
CA GLN A 144 -8.61 -17.19 -22.23
C GLN A 144 -10.14 -17.10 -22.11
N ARG A 145 -10.67 -15.89 -21.90
CA ARG A 145 -12.09 -15.55 -21.84
C ARG A 145 -12.33 -14.17 -22.43
N THR A 146 -13.56 -13.88 -22.85
CA THR A 146 -13.94 -12.47 -23.12
C THR A 146 -13.95 -11.67 -21.82
N PRO A 147 -13.81 -10.32 -21.88
CA PRO A 147 -13.93 -9.47 -20.69
C PRO A 147 -15.22 -9.72 -19.90
N GLU A 148 -16.35 -9.91 -20.57
CA GLU A 148 -17.67 -10.16 -19.97
C GLU A 148 -17.70 -11.52 -19.25
N GLU A 149 -17.14 -12.55 -19.88
CA GLU A 149 -17.08 -13.89 -19.28
C GLU A 149 -16.16 -13.95 -18.06
N ALA A 150 -14.99 -13.29 -18.15
CA ALA A 150 -14.06 -13.18 -17.02
C ALA A 150 -14.72 -12.44 -15.85
N ALA A 151 -15.38 -11.31 -16.12
CA ALA A 151 -16.10 -10.53 -15.10
C ALA A 151 -17.21 -11.35 -14.43
N ARG A 152 -18.04 -12.03 -15.21
CA ARG A 152 -19.11 -12.90 -14.69
C ARG A 152 -18.55 -14.02 -13.82
N ARG A 153 -17.43 -14.63 -14.21
CA ARG A 153 -16.77 -15.68 -13.40
C ARG A 153 -16.24 -15.10 -12.08
N ALA A 154 -15.63 -13.91 -12.12
CA ALA A 154 -15.13 -13.23 -10.93
C ALA A 154 -16.27 -12.92 -9.95
N GLU A 155 -17.40 -12.41 -10.45
CA GLU A 155 -18.60 -12.16 -9.65
C GLU A 155 -19.13 -13.44 -8.98
N LEU A 156 -19.20 -14.55 -9.72
CA LEU A 156 -19.64 -15.83 -9.15
C LEU A 156 -18.71 -16.33 -8.05
N ARG A 157 -17.39 -16.16 -8.21
CA ARG A 157 -16.40 -16.52 -7.20
C ARG A 157 -16.55 -15.63 -5.96
N ALA A 158 -16.64 -14.32 -6.14
CA ALA A 158 -16.80 -13.37 -5.04
C ALA A 158 -18.11 -13.64 -4.29
N SER A 159 -19.21 -13.84 -5.01
CA SER A 159 -20.52 -14.15 -4.43
C SER A 159 -20.51 -15.38 -3.53
N ARG A 160 -19.69 -16.40 -3.84
CA ARG A 160 -19.57 -17.60 -2.99
C ARG A 160 -18.90 -17.27 -1.66
N ILE A 161 -17.88 -16.41 -1.67
CA ILE A 161 -17.16 -15.99 -0.46
C ILE A 161 -18.08 -15.17 0.46
N TYR A 162 -18.92 -14.30 -0.10
CA TYR A 162 -19.78 -13.40 0.69
C TYR A 162 -21.15 -14.00 1.09
N ARG A 163 -21.46 -15.24 0.68
CA ARG A 163 -22.69 -15.95 1.11
C ARG A 163 -22.52 -16.71 2.43
N GLY A 164 -21.29 -16.90 2.90
CA GLY A 164 -20.97 -17.54 4.19
C GLY A 164 -20.78 -16.53 5.30
#